data_AF-A0A850ZLD2-F1
#
_entry.id   AF-A0A850ZLD2-F1
#
_cell.length_a   1.000
_cell.length_b   1.000
_cell.length_c   1.000
_cell.angle_alpha   90.00
_cell.angle_beta   90.00
_cell.angle_gamma   90.00
#
_symmetry.space_group_name_H-M   'P 1'
#
loop_
_entity.id
_entity.type
_entity.pdbx_description
1 polymer ?
#
loop_
_entity_poly.entity_id
_entity_poly.type
_entity_poly.pdbx_seq_one_letter_code
_entity_poly.pdbx_strand_id
1 'polypeptide(L)'
;MRLSALLSAARLRLPPGYRHSMWPPDSMAARLRNPPGQRRRKVFVEPIAKDDWKVFKGDTVQVLAGKDAGKQGMVTQVVQARNWVVVEGLNTHYRFVNRTAKYSGTYIASEAPLLLSQISLVDPEDRKPTEVEWRYTEEGERVRVSLRSGRILPVPPQPRQDGIVPEQWIGEWDGSRGWGDVVGDTGGQRCPLACTDGPKDTSEEDALAKTYRPSLKTFEEEIMDAMGIVETRRAKKSYWY
;
A
#
# COMPACT_ATOMS: atom_id res chain seq x y z
N MET A 1 25.64 -18.48 10.63
CA MET A 1 24.53 -17.72 11.27
C MET A 1 23.27 -17.98 10.47
N ARG A 2 22.16 -18.39 11.09
CA ARG A 2 20.95 -18.83 10.36
C ARG A 2 20.23 -17.64 9.73
N LEU A 3 20.03 -17.64 8.41
CA LEU A 3 19.33 -16.60 7.64
C LEU A 3 17.94 -16.26 8.20
N SER A 4 17.27 -17.24 8.85
CA SER A 4 16.00 -17.05 9.52
C SER A 4 16.04 -16.05 10.68
N ALA A 5 17.16 -15.95 11.41
CA ALA A 5 17.32 -14.99 12.50
C ALA A 5 17.46 -13.55 11.97
N LEU A 6 18.15 -13.34 10.84
CA LEU A 6 18.30 -12.04 10.19
C LEU A 6 16.98 -11.55 9.56
N LEU A 7 16.19 -12.44 8.96
CA LEU A 7 14.86 -12.13 8.46
C LEU A 7 13.88 -11.83 9.60
N SER A 8 13.97 -12.52 10.74
CA SER A 8 13.17 -12.19 11.93
C SER A 8 13.51 -10.81 12.52
N ALA A 9 14.74 -10.34 12.31
CA ALA A 9 15.20 -9.00 12.69
C ALA A 9 14.75 -7.90 11.68
N ALA A 10 14.27 -8.27 10.50
CA ALA A 10 13.81 -7.32 9.49
C ALA A 10 12.41 -6.75 9.78
N ARG A 11 11.60 -7.43 10.61
CA ARG A 11 10.24 -6.95 10.94
C ARG A 11 10.29 -5.93 12.08
N LEU A 12 10.01 -4.66 11.76
CA LEU A 12 9.93 -3.58 12.73
C LEU A 12 8.89 -3.87 13.83
N ARG A 13 9.32 -3.93 15.09
CA ARG A 13 8.43 -3.99 16.26
C ARG A 13 8.29 -2.61 16.87
N LEU A 14 7.08 -2.04 16.82
CA LEU A 14 6.80 -0.73 17.42
C LEU A 14 6.50 -0.86 18.91
N PRO A 15 6.95 0.09 19.75
CA PRO A 15 6.62 0.08 21.17
C PRO A 15 5.12 0.33 21.39
N PRO A 16 4.53 -0.21 22.48
CA PRO A 16 3.17 0.12 22.87
C PRO A 16 2.99 1.65 23.02
N GLY A 17 1.95 2.20 22.41
CA GLY A 17 1.70 3.64 22.43
C GLY A 17 2.58 4.46 21.48
N TYR A 18 3.20 3.84 20.47
CA TYR A 18 3.92 4.53 19.41
C TYR A 18 3.09 5.67 18.80
N ARG A 19 3.67 6.87 18.72
CA ARG A 19 2.99 8.05 18.16
C ARG A 19 3.22 8.11 16.65
N HIS A 20 2.24 7.64 15.89
CA HIS A 20 2.24 7.74 14.44
C HIS A 20 2.31 9.21 13.97
N SER A 21 3.04 9.41 12.88
CA SER A 21 3.24 10.70 12.22
C SER A 21 3.05 10.53 10.70
N MET A 22 3.24 11.59 9.92
CA MET A 22 3.24 11.49 8.45
C MET A 22 4.36 10.61 7.90
N TRP A 23 5.46 10.47 8.66
CA TRP A 23 6.60 9.65 8.28
C TRP A 23 6.36 8.17 8.56
N PRO A 24 6.79 7.26 7.66
CA PRO A 24 6.83 5.83 7.91
C PRO A 24 7.59 5.50 9.20
N PRO A 25 7.13 4.53 10.02
CA PRO A 25 7.75 4.26 11.33
C PRO A 25 9.20 3.78 11.29
N ASP A 26 9.61 3.17 10.19
CA ASP A 26 10.97 2.70 9.90
C ASP A 26 11.92 3.81 9.46
N SER A 27 11.40 4.96 9.04
CA SER A 27 12.20 6.10 8.55
C SER A 27 13.09 6.73 9.63
N MET A 28 14.24 7.27 9.21
CA MET A 28 15.16 8.00 10.10
C MET A 28 14.49 9.19 10.79
N ALA A 29 13.62 9.92 10.08
CA ALA A 29 12.86 11.04 10.64
C ALA A 29 11.91 10.60 11.77
N ALA A 30 11.27 9.43 11.63
CA ALA A 30 10.43 8.87 12.68
C ALA A 30 11.23 8.45 13.91
N ARG A 31 12.39 7.80 13.71
CA ARG A 31 13.31 7.40 14.81
C ARG A 31 13.80 8.61 15.60
N LEU A 32 14.18 9.70 14.93
CA LEU A 32 14.61 10.95 15.57
C LEU A 32 13.49 11.62 16.37
N ARG A 33 12.25 11.61 15.87
CA ARG A 33 11.10 12.22 16.56
C ARG A 33 10.55 11.37 17.70
N ASN A 34 10.73 10.05 17.62
CA ASN A 34 10.25 9.06 18.57
C ASN A 34 11.41 8.16 19.05
N PRO A 35 12.39 8.70 19.80
CA PRO A 35 13.47 7.90 20.34
C PRO A 35 12.94 6.88 21.35
N PRO A 36 13.57 5.69 21.46
CA PRO A 36 13.17 4.68 22.44
C PRO A 36 13.28 5.23 23.87
N GLY A 37 12.35 4.83 24.74
CA GLY A 37 12.30 5.29 26.14
C GLY A 37 11.52 6.58 26.37
N GLN A 38 11.19 7.36 25.32
CA GLN A 38 10.38 8.57 25.49
C GLN A 38 8.91 8.23 25.71
N ARG A 39 8.39 8.43 26.92
CA ARG A 39 6.97 8.25 27.24
C ARG A 39 6.20 9.52 26.88
N ARG A 40 5.17 9.38 26.05
CA ARG A 40 4.24 10.48 25.69
C ARG A 40 2.81 10.07 26.03
N ARG A 41 1.93 11.05 26.25
CA ARG A 41 0.50 10.79 26.37
C ARG A 41 -0.03 10.17 25.07
N LYS A 42 -0.81 9.11 25.19
CA LYS A 42 -1.46 8.45 24.06
C LYS A 42 -2.42 9.43 23.40
N VAL A 43 -2.39 9.49 22.07
CA VAL A 43 -3.41 10.22 21.30
C VAL A 43 -4.61 9.28 21.18
N PHE A 44 -5.74 9.69 21.73
CA PHE A 44 -7.00 8.97 21.55
C PHE A 44 -7.54 9.31 20.16
N VAL A 45 -7.87 8.26 19.40
CA VAL A 45 -8.37 8.33 18.04
C VAL A 45 -9.61 7.45 18.02
N GLU A 46 -10.64 7.90 17.31
CA GLU A 46 -11.86 7.13 17.13
C GLU A 46 -11.53 5.80 16.43
N PRO A 47 -11.89 4.65 17.03
CA PRO A 47 -11.61 3.35 16.44
C PRO A 47 -12.54 3.15 15.23
N ILE A 48 -11.95 3.15 14.03
CA ILE A 48 -12.65 2.83 12.79
C ILE A 48 -12.17 1.44 12.35
N ALA A 49 -13.10 0.54 12.05
CA ALA A 49 -12.75 -0.76 11.50
C ALA A 49 -12.12 -0.57 10.11
N LYS A 50 -11.16 -1.44 9.75
CA LYS A 50 -10.49 -1.37 8.45
C LYS A 50 -11.49 -1.44 7.29
N ASP A 51 -12.53 -2.24 7.48
CA ASP A 51 -13.60 -2.49 6.51
C ASP A 51 -14.52 -1.27 6.34
N ASP A 52 -14.72 -0.47 7.38
CA ASP A 52 -15.60 0.70 7.34
C ASP A 52 -14.90 1.95 6.78
N TRP A 53 -13.59 1.88 6.55
CA TRP A 53 -12.79 2.99 6.07
C TRP A 53 -13.16 3.39 4.64
N LYS A 54 -13.58 4.64 4.44
CA LYS A 54 -14.21 5.07 3.17
C LYS A 54 -13.26 5.77 2.18
N VAL A 55 -12.11 6.29 2.62
CA VAL A 55 -11.27 7.21 1.81
C VAL A 55 -9.93 6.57 1.43
N PHE A 56 -9.60 6.52 0.16
CA PHE A 56 -8.37 5.90 -0.35
C PHE A 56 -7.47 6.93 -1.04
N LYS A 57 -6.19 6.58 -1.19
CA LYS A 57 -5.24 7.39 -1.97
C LYS A 57 -5.72 7.48 -3.42
N GLY A 58 -5.75 8.68 -3.98
CA GLY A 58 -6.26 8.95 -5.33
C GLY A 58 -7.73 9.37 -5.39
N ASP A 59 -8.47 9.33 -4.28
CA ASP A 59 -9.83 9.86 -4.25
C ASP A 59 -9.84 11.40 -4.32
N THR A 60 -10.88 11.97 -4.94
CA THR A 60 -11.15 13.42 -4.88
C THR A 60 -12.03 13.73 -3.69
N VAL A 61 -11.56 14.62 -2.82
CA VAL A 61 -12.25 15.02 -1.59
C VAL A 61 -12.43 16.52 -1.52
N GLN A 62 -13.47 16.96 -0.83
CA GLN A 62 -13.70 18.36 -0.49
C GLN A 62 -13.42 18.59 1.00
N VAL A 63 -12.73 19.68 1.31
CA VAL A 63 -12.48 20.11 2.68
C VAL A 63 -13.72 20.82 3.23
N LEU A 64 -14.27 20.34 4.35
CA LEU A 64 -15.45 20.92 5.00
C LEU A 64 -15.08 22.05 5.97
N ALA A 65 -13.96 21.91 6.67
CA ALA A 65 -13.54 22.85 7.71
C ALA A 65 -12.03 23.13 7.65
N GLY A 66 -11.63 24.35 8.00
CA GLY A 66 -10.25 24.81 8.04
C GLY A 66 -9.96 25.98 7.10
N LYS A 67 -8.68 26.26 6.86
CA LYS A 67 -8.21 27.39 6.04
C LYS A 67 -8.72 27.31 4.60
N ASP A 68 -8.80 26.11 4.05
CA ASP A 68 -9.14 25.84 2.65
C ASP A 68 -10.53 25.20 2.49
N ALA A 69 -11.47 25.54 3.37
CA ALA A 69 -12.84 25.02 3.32
C ALA A 69 -13.52 25.32 1.97
N GLY A 70 -14.25 24.34 1.45
CA GLY A 70 -14.93 24.39 0.15
C GLY A 70 -14.05 24.02 -1.05
N LYS A 71 -12.73 23.98 -0.90
CA LYS A 71 -11.83 23.55 -1.99
C LYS A 71 -11.81 22.02 -2.11
N GLN A 72 -11.59 21.57 -3.34
CA GLN A 72 -11.48 20.15 -3.69
C GLN A 72 -10.02 19.84 -4.03
N GLY A 73 -9.59 18.63 -3.72
CA GLY A 73 -8.24 18.14 -4.01
C GLY A 73 -8.16 16.62 -3.98
N MET A 74 -7.06 16.09 -4.49
CA MET A 74 -6.83 14.65 -4.53
C MET A 74 -6.09 14.17 -3.28
N VAL A 75 -6.42 12.97 -2.79
CA VAL A 75 -5.78 12.39 -1.61
C VAL A 75 -4.41 11.80 -1.96
N THR A 76 -3.35 12.38 -1.40
CA THR A 76 -1.96 11.95 -1.63
C THR A 76 -1.52 10.85 -0.67
N GLN A 77 -1.91 10.94 0.61
CA GLN A 77 -1.52 9.98 1.64
C GLN A 77 -2.62 9.78 2.67
N VAL A 78 -2.79 8.55 3.14
CA VAL A 78 -3.71 8.19 4.21
C VAL A 78 -2.94 7.52 5.36
N VAL A 79 -3.18 7.97 6.59
CA VAL A 79 -2.61 7.40 7.82
C VAL A 79 -3.74 6.93 8.73
N GLN A 80 -4.14 5.68 8.55
CA GLN A 80 -5.27 5.06 9.27
C GLN A 80 -5.08 5.05 10.79
N ALA A 81 -3.84 4.89 11.28
CA ALA A 81 -3.57 4.85 12.73
C ALA A 81 -3.94 6.14 13.49
N ARG A 82 -4.17 7.26 12.78
CA ARG A 82 -4.57 8.55 13.35
C ARG A 82 -5.79 9.18 12.67
N ASN A 83 -6.46 8.43 11.80
CA ASN A 83 -7.54 8.92 10.95
C ASN A 83 -7.15 10.18 10.16
N TRP A 84 -5.90 10.23 9.68
CA TRP A 84 -5.35 11.37 8.96
C TRP A 84 -5.37 11.15 7.46
N VAL A 85 -5.71 12.21 6.74
CA VAL A 85 -5.73 12.28 5.28
C VAL A 85 -4.96 13.51 4.84
N VAL A 86 -4.05 13.35 3.89
CA VAL A 86 -3.27 14.43 3.29
C VAL A 86 -3.81 14.65 1.89
N VAL A 87 -4.17 15.90 1.60
CA VAL A 87 -4.78 16.31 0.32
C VAL A 87 -3.81 17.22 -0.40
N GLU A 88 -3.65 17.00 -1.69
CA GLU A 88 -2.69 17.71 -2.54
C GLU A 88 -2.94 19.22 -2.54
N GLY A 89 -1.91 20.00 -2.18
CA GLY A 89 -1.94 21.48 -2.24
C GLY A 89 -2.89 22.18 -1.25
N LEU A 90 -3.67 21.44 -0.45
CA LEU A 90 -4.62 21.98 0.51
C LEU A 90 -4.10 21.87 1.95
N ASN A 91 -4.59 22.76 2.83
CA ASN A 91 -4.17 22.83 4.22
C ASN A 91 -2.64 22.94 4.37
N THR A 92 -2.02 23.76 3.53
CA THR A 92 -0.57 23.89 3.43
C THR A 92 -0.01 24.94 4.39
N HIS A 93 1.17 24.62 4.93
CA HIS A 93 2.03 25.56 5.66
C HIS A 93 3.39 25.61 4.99
N TYR A 94 4.05 26.75 5.03
CA TYR A 94 5.35 26.90 4.42
C TYR A 94 6.46 26.54 5.40
N ARG A 95 7.51 25.87 4.91
CA ARG A 95 8.72 25.57 5.67
C ARG A 95 9.96 25.66 4.78
N PHE A 96 11.10 25.92 5.39
CA PHE A 96 12.39 25.84 4.72
C PHE A 96 12.91 24.40 4.72
N VAL A 97 13.38 23.94 3.55
CA VAL A 97 13.95 22.61 3.35
C VAL A 97 15.44 22.75 2.98
N ASN A 98 16.24 21.74 3.33
CA ASN A 98 17.69 21.69 3.04
C ASN A 98 18.50 22.87 3.58
N ARG A 99 18.09 23.41 4.75
CA ARG A 99 18.82 24.50 5.41
C ARG A 99 20.16 24.00 5.94
N THR A 100 21.23 24.71 5.57
CA THR A 100 22.62 24.46 5.99
C THR A 100 23.21 25.76 6.56
N ALA A 101 24.34 25.71 7.28
CA ALA A 101 24.99 26.92 7.81
C ALA A 101 25.27 27.99 6.73
N LYS A 102 25.60 27.58 5.49
CA LYS A 102 25.86 28.48 4.35
C LYS A 102 24.65 28.81 3.48
N TYR A 103 23.56 28.02 3.58
CA TYR A 103 22.39 28.14 2.71
C TYR A 103 21.12 28.22 3.54
N SER A 104 20.37 29.31 3.38
CA SER A 104 19.16 29.60 4.15
C SER A 104 18.03 28.57 3.96
N GLY A 105 18.09 27.76 2.90
CA GLY A 105 17.09 26.73 2.57
C GLY A 105 16.12 27.19 1.49
N THR A 106 15.42 26.23 0.88
CA THR A 106 14.37 26.51 -0.11
C THR A 106 13.02 26.63 0.59
N TYR A 107 12.25 27.68 0.29
CA TYR A 107 10.91 27.88 0.84
C TYR A 107 9.90 27.03 0.08
N ILE A 108 9.31 26.04 0.74
CA ILE A 108 8.43 25.05 0.10
C ILE A 108 7.12 24.95 0.90
N ALA A 109 6.00 24.85 0.19
CA ALA A 109 4.70 24.53 0.79
C ALA A 109 4.67 23.05 1.18
N SER A 110 4.33 22.75 2.43
CA SER A 110 4.11 21.38 2.91
C SER A 110 2.69 21.21 3.39
N GLU A 111 2.04 20.17 2.92
CA GLU A 111 0.68 19.80 3.28
C GLU A 111 0.63 19.36 4.75
N ALA A 112 -0.42 19.77 5.45
CA ALA A 112 -0.72 19.29 6.80
C ALA A 112 -1.90 18.29 6.75
N PRO A 113 -1.86 17.24 7.58
CA PRO A 113 -2.91 16.23 7.58
C PRO A 113 -4.22 16.82 8.12
N LEU A 114 -5.31 16.44 7.50
CA LEU A 114 -6.68 16.69 7.93
C LEU A 114 -7.25 15.44 8.59
N LEU A 115 -8.22 15.62 9.48
CA LEU A 115 -8.98 14.50 10.04
C LEU A 115 -10.04 14.02 9.05
N LEU A 116 -10.38 12.72 9.11
CA LEU A 116 -11.45 12.14 8.28
C LEU A 116 -12.78 12.91 8.42
N SER A 117 -13.11 13.43 9.60
CA SER A 117 -14.33 14.20 9.86
C SER A 117 -14.35 15.59 9.20
N GLN A 118 -13.21 16.10 8.76
CA GLN A 118 -13.08 17.43 8.13
C GLN A 118 -13.14 17.37 6.60
N ILE A 119 -13.32 16.19 6.03
CA ILE A 119 -13.35 15.95 4.59
C ILE A 119 -14.59 15.15 4.20
N SER A 120 -15.03 15.34 2.96
CA SER A 120 -16.10 14.56 2.34
C SER A 120 -15.67 14.11 0.95
N LEU A 121 -16.12 12.92 0.54
CA LEU A 121 -15.90 12.44 -0.83
C LEU A 121 -16.74 13.24 -1.80
N VAL A 122 -16.17 13.55 -2.96
CA VAL A 122 -16.85 14.29 -4.01
C VAL A 122 -17.49 13.29 -4.98
N ASP A 123 -18.76 13.51 -5.29
CA ASP A 123 -19.46 12.75 -6.30
C ASP A 123 -18.94 13.12 -7.70
N PRO A 124 -18.52 12.15 -8.55
CA PRO A 124 -18.02 12.44 -9.89
C PRO A 124 -19.07 13.08 -10.80
N GLU A 125 -20.37 12.88 -10.57
CA GLU A 125 -21.43 13.54 -11.36
C GLU A 125 -21.60 15.00 -10.98
N ASP A 126 -21.97 15.23 -9.72
CA ASP A 126 -22.44 16.51 -9.23
C ASP A 126 -21.29 17.44 -8.82
N ARG A 127 -20.09 16.88 -8.65
CA ARG A 127 -18.91 17.54 -8.05
C ARG A 127 -19.22 18.18 -6.70
N LYS A 128 -20.17 17.63 -5.96
CA LYS A 128 -20.62 18.09 -4.65
C LYS A 128 -20.14 17.12 -3.56
N PRO A 129 -19.99 17.59 -2.31
CA PRO A 129 -19.64 16.72 -1.20
C PRO A 129 -20.78 15.76 -0.92
N THR A 130 -20.45 14.50 -0.64
CA THR A 130 -21.42 13.43 -0.44
C THR A 130 -21.03 12.51 0.70
N GLU A 131 -22.04 11.97 1.35
CA GLU A 131 -21.88 10.86 2.28
C GLU A 131 -21.88 9.54 1.50
N VAL A 132 -21.07 8.60 1.98
CA VAL A 132 -20.80 7.35 1.28
C VAL A 132 -21.13 6.18 2.20
N GLU A 133 -21.76 5.15 1.65
CA GLU A 133 -22.10 3.90 2.32
C GLU A 133 -21.44 2.72 1.59
N TRP A 134 -21.11 1.66 2.33
CA TRP A 134 -20.67 0.41 1.72
C TRP A 134 -21.88 -0.47 1.37
N ARG A 135 -21.95 -0.94 0.13
CA ARG A 135 -22.98 -1.88 -0.34
C ARG A 135 -22.33 -3.04 -1.09
N TYR A 136 -23.10 -4.10 -1.31
CA TYR A 136 -22.71 -5.25 -2.12
C TYR A 136 -23.44 -5.20 -3.46
N THR A 137 -22.72 -5.48 -4.55
CA THR A 137 -23.32 -5.68 -5.87
C THR A 137 -23.96 -7.06 -5.97
N GLU A 138 -24.72 -7.31 -7.03
CA GLU A 138 -25.33 -8.62 -7.31
C GLU A 138 -24.28 -9.72 -7.51
N GLU A 139 -23.07 -9.34 -7.96
CA GLU A 139 -21.91 -10.21 -8.14
C GLU A 139 -21.19 -10.54 -6.81
N GLY A 140 -21.59 -9.88 -5.71
CA GLY A 140 -21.01 -10.06 -4.38
C GLY A 140 -19.80 -9.16 -4.10
N GLU A 141 -19.45 -8.25 -5.01
CA GLU A 141 -18.37 -7.29 -4.82
C GLU A 141 -18.79 -6.17 -3.86
N ARG A 142 -17.89 -5.81 -2.94
CA ARG A 142 -18.14 -4.73 -1.99
C ARG A 142 -17.72 -3.39 -2.60
N VAL A 143 -18.71 -2.52 -2.80
CA VAL A 143 -18.51 -1.21 -3.45
C VAL A 143 -18.98 -0.07 -2.57
N ARG A 144 -18.40 1.12 -2.78
CA ARG A 144 -18.83 2.36 -2.12
C ARG A 144 -19.94 2.99 -2.96
N VAL A 145 -21.00 3.48 -2.32
CA VAL A 145 -22.14 4.11 -2.99
C VAL A 145 -22.37 5.50 -2.41
N SER A 146 -22.51 6.51 -3.28
CA SER A 146 -22.91 7.87 -2.91
C SER A 146 -24.37 7.88 -2.47
N LEU A 147 -24.68 8.39 -1.27
CA LEU A 147 -26.05 8.54 -0.81
C LEU A 147 -26.84 9.61 -1.57
N ARG A 148 -26.13 10.52 -2.26
CA ARG A 148 -26.73 11.64 -2.98
C ARG A 148 -27.25 11.24 -4.36
N SER A 149 -26.41 10.61 -5.17
CA SER A 149 -26.73 10.19 -6.54
C SER A 149 -27.10 8.70 -6.63
N GLY A 150 -26.77 7.90 -5.62
CA GLY A 150 -26.87 6.44 -5.68
C GLY A 150 -25.79 5.80 -6.55
N ARG A 151 -24.81 6.57 -7.07
CA ARG A 151 -23.75 6.02 -7.92
C ARG A 151 -22.67 5.30 -7.15
N ILE A 152 -22.06 4.33 -7.82
CA ILE A 152 -20.92 3.58 -7.33
C ILE A 152 -19.65 4.43 -7.45
N LEU A 153 -18.90 4.52 -6.36
CA LEU A 153 -17.59 5.16 -6.28
C LEU A 153 -16.51 4.06 -6.25
N PRO A 154 -15.89 3.72 -7.39
CA PRO A 154 -14.88 2.68 -7.44
C PRO A 154 -13.70 3.05 -6.53
N VAL A 155 -13.03 2.05 -5.95
CA VAL A 155 -11.79 2.29 -5.19
C VAL A 155 -10.68 2.61 -6.21
N PRO A 156 -9.99 3.75 -6.10
CA PRO A 156 -8.92 4.09 -7.03
C PRO A 156 -7.80 3.04 -6.94
N PRO A 157 -7.25 2.60 -8.09
CA PRO A 157 -6.18 1.61 -8.09
C PRO A 157 -4.95 2.17 -7.39
N GLN A 158 -4.47 1.45 -6.37
CA GLN A 158 -3.28 1.85 -5.64
C GLN A 158 -2.05 1.14 -6.21
N PRO A 159 -0.90 1.85 -6.32
CA PRO A 159 0.36 1.18 -6.57
C PRO A 159 0.62 0.20 -5.41
N ARG A 160 1.04 -1.01 -5.77
CA ARG A 160 1.59 -2.00 -4.83
C ARG A 160 2.81 -1.38 -4.12
N GLN A 161 3.19 -1.95 -2.97
CA GLN A 161 4.38 -1.51 -2.24
C GLN A 161 5.65 -1.58 -3.09
N ASP A 162 5.67 -2.48 -4.07
CA ASP A 162 6.75 -2.65 -5.05
C ASP A 162 6.79 -1.54 -6.13
N GLY A 163 5.87 -0.59 -6.07
CA GLY A 163 5.72 0.52 -7.04
C GLY A 163 4.86 0.18 -8.26
N ILE A 164 4.30 -1.03 -8.33
CA ILE A 164 3.58 -1.58 -9.48
C ILE A 164 2.08 -1.24 -9.41
N VAL A 165 1.50 -0.55 -10.41
CA VAL A 165 0.04 -0.26 -10.50
C VAL A 165 -0.67 -1.29 -11.40
N PRO A 166 -1.64 -2.07 -10.90
CA PRO A 166 -2.25 -3.18 -11.65
C PRO A 166 -3.34 -2.79 -12.66
N GLU A 167 -3.95 -1.60 -12.62
CA GLU A 167 -5.15 -1.28 -13.43
C GLU A 167 -4.98 -0.17 -14.47
N GLN A 168 -3.77 0.38 -14.69
CA GLN A 168 -3.46 1.26 -15.85
C GLN A 168 -3.48 0.51 -17.21
N TRP A 169 -4.25 -0.59 -17.29
CA TRP A 169 -4.21 -1.62 -18.33
C TRP A 169 -5.42 -1.61 -19.28
N ILE A 170 -6.42 -0.74 -19.06
CA ILE A 170 -7.60 -0.62 -19.94
C ILE A 170 -7.49 0.68 -20.73
N GLY A 171 -6.56 0.72 -21.67
CA GLY A 171 -6.45 1.76 -22.68
C GLY A 171 -6.05 1.10 -23.98
N GLU A 172 -7.02 0.92 -24.87
CA GLU A 172 -6.77 0.50 -26.25
C GLU A 172 -5.76 1.48 -26.86
N TRP A 173 -4.64 0.94 -27.32
CA TRP A 173 -3.52 1.71 -27.86
C TRP A 173 -3.97 2.36 -29.18
N ASP A 174 -4.35 3.64 -29.16
CA ASP A 174 -4.46 4.44 -30.39
C ASP A 174 -3.02 4.74 -30.83
N GLY A 175 -2.59 4.27 -32.00
CA GLY A 175 -1.19 4.36 -32.45
C GLY A 175 -0.66 5.79 -32.72
N SER A 176 -1.14 6.81 -32.01
CA SER A 176 -0.87 8.23 -32.25
C SER A 176 0.23 8.83 -31.36
N ARG A 177 0.63 8.17 -30.27
CA ARG A 177 1.67 8.70 -29.34
C ARG A 177 2.96 7.90 -29.40
N GLY A 178 4.00 8.54 -29.93
CA GLY A 178 5.35 8.00 -30.05
C GLY A 178 6.00 7.66 -28.70
N TRP A 179 6.86 6.65 -28.73
CA TRP A 179 7.56 6.00 -27.63
C TRP A 179 8.61 6.87 -26.87
N GLY A 180 8.50 8.20 -26.92
CA GLY A 180 9.55 9.12 -26.47
C GLY A 180 9.30 9.90 -25.17
N ASP A 181 8.05 10.04 -24.71
CA ASP A 181 7.72 11.15 -23.78
C ASP A 181 7.35 10.74 -22.34
N VAL A 182 7.55 9.48 -21.95
CA VAL A 182 7.24 9.00 -20.58
C VAL A 182 8.41 8.24 -19.97
N VAL A 183 9.60 8.84 -19.96
CA VAL A 183 10.66 8.47 -19.00
C VAL A 183 11.10 9.72 -18.25
N GLY A 184 10.15 10.26 -17.49
CA GLY A 184 10.49 11.09 -16.34
C GLY A 184 10.95 10.17 -15.22
N ASP A 185 12.05 10.54 -14.56
CA ASP A 185 12.70 9.89 -13.42
C ASP A 185 11.77 9.83 -12.18
N THR A 186 10.67 9.08 -12.28
CA THR A 186 9.78 8.77 -11.16
C THR A 186 10.38 7.59 -10.40
N GLY A 187 11.14 7.91 -9.36
CA GLY A 187 11.79 6.94 -8.49
C GLY A 187 10.96 5.68 -8.22
N GLY A 188 11.42 4.57 -8.80
CA GLY A 188 11.09 3.21 -8.37
C GLY A 188 9.70 2.67 -8.73
N GLN A 189 8.99 3.23 -9.71
CA GLN A 189 7.75 2.61 -10.19
C GLN A 189 8.08 1.62 -11.32
N ARG A 190 8.11 0.32 -11.00
CA ARG A 190 8.19 -0.75 -12.02
C ARG A 190 6.81 -0.94 -12.64
N CYS A 191 6.64 -0.60 -13.91
CA CYS A 191 5.49 -1.05 -14.69
C CYS A 191 5.63 -2.56 -14.96
N PRO A 192 4.60 -3.40 -14.80
CA PRO A 192 4.72 -4.83 -15.13
C PRO A 192 5.03 -5.06 -16.62
N LEU A 193 4.57 -4.17 -17.52
CA LEU A 193 4.95 -4.18 -18.94
C LEU A 193 6.45 -3.94 -19.18
N ALA A 194 7.16 -3.38 -18.20
CA ALA A 194 8.60 -3.15 -18.23
C ALA A 194 9.38 -4.16 -17.38
N CYS A 195 8.70 -5.12 -16.75
CA CYS A 195 9.37 -6.27 -16.12
C CYS A 195 9.81 -7.20 -17.24
N THR A 196 11.00 -6.95 -17.78
CA THR A 196 11.69 -7.92 -18.62
C THR A 196 12.21 -9.04 -17.73
N ASP A 197 11.91 -10.29 -18.09
CA ASP A 197 12.40 -11.46 -17.36
C ASP A 197 13.93 -11.42 -17.30
N GLY A 198 14.46 -11.43 -16.07
CA GLY A 198 15.87 -11.54 -15.81
C GLY A 198 16.37 -12.98 -15.99
N PRO A 199 17.70 -13.21 -15.91
CA PRO A 199 18.29 -14.52 -16.13
C PRO A 199 17.91 -15.58 -15.07
N LYS A 200 17.24 -15.18 -13.98
CA LYS A 200 16.80 -16.06 -12.89
C LYS A 200 15.28 -16.09 -12.73
N ASP A 201 14.56 -15.40 -13.60
CA ASP A 201 13.10 -15.35 -13.56
C ASP A 201 12.55 -16.52 -14.39
N THR A 202 11.61 -17.27 -13.82
CA THR A 202 10.98 -18.41 -14.50
C THR A 202 9.89 -17.90 -15.43
N SER A 203 9.77 -18.51 -16.62
CA SER A 203 8.72 -18.15 -17.57
C SER A 203 7.32 -18.42 -16.98
N GLU A 204 6.32 -17.65 -17.40
CA GLU A 204 4.94 -17.83 -16.95
C GLU A 204 4.39 -19.22 -17.30
N GLU A 205 4.74 -19.73 -18.48
CA GLU A 205 4.33 -21.05 -18.97
C GLU A 205 4.86 -22.18 -18.08
N ASP A 206 6.15 -22.13 -17.71
CA ASP A 206 6.77 -23.12 -16.83
C ASP A 206 6.19 -23.07 -15.41
N ALA A 207 5.86 -21.87 -14.91
CA ALA A 207 5.32 -21.67 -13.58
C ALA A 207 3.85 -22.12 -13.43
N LEU A 208 3.03 -21.95 -14.49
CA LEU A 208 1.62 -22.35 -14.50
C LEU A 208 1.40 -23.80 -14.93
N ALA A 209 2.44 -24.47 -15.43
CA ALA A 209 2.38 -25.87 -15.83
C ALA A 209 1.94 -26.77 -14.66
N LYS A 210 0.79 -27.45 -14.82
CA LYS A 210 0.26 -28.41 -13.84
C LYS A 210 1.05 -29.72 -13.89
N THR A 211 2.16 -29.78 -13.15
CA THR A 211 3.06 -30.95 -13.08
C THR A 211 2.69 -31.93 -11.96
N TYR A 212 2.01 -31.45 -10.91
CA TYR A 212 1.65 -32.27 -9.76
C TYR A 212 0.60 -33.33 -10.11
N ARG A 213 0.89 -34.58 -9.78
CA ARG A 213 -0.04 -35.71 -9.87
C ARG A 213 -0.34 -36.22 -8.45
N PRO A 214 -1.60 -36.20 -8.00
CA PRO A 214 -1.92 -36.67 -6.66
C PRO A 214 -1.66 -38.18 -6.57
N SER A 215 -0.88 -38.59 -5.57
CA SER A 215 -0.55 -39.98 -5.29
C SER A 215 -0.64 -40.28 -3.79
N LEU A 216 -0.62 -41.56 -3.42
CA LEU A 216 -0.58 -42.02 -2.03
C LEU A 216 0.86 -42.30 -1.55
N LYS A 217 1.85 -41.69 -2.20
CA LYS A 217 3.27 -41.77 -1.83
C LYS A 217 3.70 -40.46 -1.19
N THR A 218 4.72 -40.55 -0.33
CA THR A 218 5.43 -39.36 0.15
C THR A 218 6.35 -38.79 -0.94
N PHE A 219 6.70 -37.52 -0.84
CA PHE A 219 7.62 -36.87 -1.77
C PHE A 219 8.99 -37.58 -1.81
N GLU A 220 9.46 -38.02 -0.65
CA GLU A 220 10.71 -38.77 -0.52
C GLU A 220 10.64 -40.11 -1.26
N GLU A 221 9.56 -40.87 -1.09
CA GLU A 221 9.36 -42.14 -1.79
C GLU A 221 9.27 -41.94 -3.31
N GLU A 222 8.56 -40.93 -3.79
CA GLU A 222 8.46 -40.63 -5.22
C GLU A 222 9.81 -40.26 -5.84
N ILE A 223 10.62 -39.48 -5.14
CA ILE A 223 11.98 -39.13 -5.58
C ILE A 223 12.90 -40.34 -5.56
N MET A 224 12.81 -41.17 -4.51
CA MET A 224 13.59 -42.40 -4.43
C MET A 224 13.27 -43.31 -5.62
N ASP A 225 11.99 -43.51 -5.92
CA ASP A 225 11.54 -44.29 -7.07
C ASP A 225 12.02 -43.66 -8.39
N ALA A 226 11.89 -42.34 -8.56
CA ALA A 226 12.28 -41.62 -9.77
C ALA A 226 13.80 -41.65 -10.03
N MET A 227 14.60 -41.61 -8.97
CA MET A 227 16.06 -41.73 -9.05
C MET A 227 16.55 -43.20 -9.03
N GLY A 228 15.66 -44.18 -8.88
CA GLY A 228 16.01 -45.61 -8.82
C GLY A 228 16.76 -46.01 -7.54
N ILE A 229 16.59 -45.26 -6.45
CA ILE A 229 17.24 -45.53 -5.17
C ILE A 229 16.44 -46.58 -4.40
N VAL A 230 17.07 -47.73 -4.12
CA VAL A 230 16.45 -48.82 -3.36
C VAL A 230 17.07 -48.92 -1.97
N GLU A 231 16.29 -48.62 -0.94
CA GLU A 231 16.69 -48.82 0.46
C GLU A 231 16.25 -50.20 0.94
N THR A 232 17.22 -51.08 1.21
CA THR A 232 16.96 -52.45 1.67
C THR A 232 16.84 -52.56 3.19
N ARG A 233 17.33 -51.56 3.93
CA ARG A 233 17.31 -51.54 5.39
C ARG A 233 15.94 -51.11 5.90
N ARG A 234 15.47 -51.72 6.99
CA ARG A 234 14.25 -51.28 7.69
C ARG A 234 14.61 -50.42 8.90
N ALA A 235 13.90 -49.30 9.08
CA ALA A 235 14.06 -48.44 10.24
C ALA A 235 13.79 -49.23 11.53
N LYS A 236 14.71 -49.13 12.50
CA LYS A 236 14.53 -49.74 13.82
C LYS A 236 13.49 -48.93 14.62
N LYS A 237 12.69 -49.61 15.43
CA LYS A 237 11.72 -48.95 16.33
C LYS A 237 12.46 -48.00 17.28
N SER A 238 12.01 -46.75 17.36
CA SER A 238 12.48 -45.75 18.32
C SER A 238 11.33 -45.30 19.21
N TYR A 239 11.65 -44.88 20.43
CA TYR A 239 10.68 -44.32 21.36
C TYR A 239 10.70 -42.79 21.24
N TRP A 240 9.51 -42.17 21.26
CA TRP A 240 9.32 -40.72 21.31
C TRP A 240 8.61 -40.40 22.62
N TYR A 241 9.20 -39.53 23.44
CA TYR A 241 8.70 -39.10 24.75
C TYR A 241 8.57 -37.58 24.80
#